data_AF-A0A965F9M7-F1
#
_entry.id   AF-A0A965F9M7-F1
#
_cell.length_a   1.000
_cell.length_b   1.000
_cell.length_c   1.000
_cell.angle_alpha   90.00
_cell.angle_beta   90.00
_cell.angle_gamma   90.00
#
_symmetry.space_group_name_H-M   'P 1'
#
loop_
_entity.id
_entity.type
_entity.pdbx_description
1 polymer ?
#
loop_
_entity_poly.entity_id
_entity_poly.type
_entity_poly.pdbx_seq_one_letter_code
_entity_poly.pdbx_strand_id
1 'polypeptide(L)'
;MKIRSLSVRALAVRSVVLTHTLVAAGVYAQGTPLPVELLPLGKDLGLRSGQTVTPAYEGWYENEDGSLALSFGYYNRNTEEVVNIPIGPSNRIVGAPDALPNQGQPTRFEVERHWGVFTVTVPADHEGEIAWHLENQGKVFHVPANLGADYIIDAIIGDANGNLPPEISFEENGPTGKGPGGITAGPMTARVGEPVTIEAWARDDGKVSGIAAMFVAQSGATPPIDLTWFQHQGPGAVSFNQQTTKIPAAGGQIATEVTFSEPGDYLLRARLTDLGGPEMAGHSQCCWTNSFVKITVTD
;
A
#
# COMPACT_ATOMS: atom_id res chain seq x y z
N MET A 1 -90.72 16.66 -46.51
CA MET A 1 -90.21 15.28 -46.30
C MET A 1 -89.94 14.68 -47.68
N LYS A 2 -88.71 14.80 -48.18
CA LYS A 2 -88.36 14.49 -49.59
C LYS A 2 -87.17 13.54 -49.62
N ILE A 3 -87.44 12.36 -50.16
CA ILE A 3 -86.47 11.34 -50.59
C ILE A 3 -85.71 11.90 -51.80
N ARG A 4 -84.38 11.76 -51.83
CA ARG A 4 -83.62 11.72 -53.09
C ARG A 4 -82.44 10.76 -53.02
N SER A 5 -82.29 10.10 -54.15
CA SER A 5 -81.41 9.00 -54.52
C SER A 5 -79.97 9.41 -54.85
N LEU A 6 -79.11 8.40 -54.78
CA LEU A 6 -77.77 8.19 -55.37
C LEU A 6 -77.34 9.10 -56.54
N SER A 7 -76.04 9.47 -56.53
CA SER A 7 -75.11 9.19 -57.65
C SER A 7 -73.64 9.38 -57.26
N VAL A 8 -72.80 8.44 -57.69
CA VAL A 8 -71.34 8.35 -57.55
C VAL A 8 -70.62 9.28 -58.55
N ARG A 9 -69.43 9.80 -58.17
CA ARG A 9 -68.21 10.06 -58.99
C ARG A 9 -67.32 11.06 -58.24
N ALA A 10 -66.00 11.15 -58.38
CA ALA A 10 -64.90 10.29 -58.77
C ALA A 10 -63.63 11.08 -58.35
N LEU A 11 -62.55 10.37 -58.10
CA LEU A 11 -61.25 10.83 -57.61
C LEU A 11 -60.70 12.10 -58.29
N ALA A 12 -60.04 12.94 -57.49
CA ALA A 12 -58.80 13.61 -57.90
C ALA A 12 -57.84 13.64 -56.70
N VAL A 13 -56.75 12.88 -56.84
CA VAL A 13 -55.64 12.76 -55.89
C VAL A 13 -54.87 14.08 -55.86
N ARG A 14 -54.61 14.62 -54.66
CA ARG A 14 -53.57 15.63 -54.43
C ARG A 14 -52.58 15.06 -53.43
N SER A 15 -51.36 14.84 -53.91
CA SER A 15 -50.22 14.41 -53.11
C SER A 15 -49.87 15.46 -52.07
N VAL A 16 -49.94 15.10 -50.79
CA VAL A 16 -49.43 15.90 -49.68
C VAL A 16 -48.01 15.41 -49.38
N VAL A 17 -47.02 16.26 -49.60
CA VAL A 17 -45.64 16.00 -49.17
C VAL A 17 -45.60 16.25 -47.66
N LEU A 18 -45.38 15.18 -46.90
CA LEU A 18 -45.35 15.20 -45.44
C LEU A 18 -43.89 15.19 -44.98
N THR A 19 -43.31 16.38 -44.77
CA THR A 19 -41.97 16.53 -44.19
C THR A 19 -42.05 16.20 -42.70
N HIS A 20 -41.64 14.99 -42.33
CA HIS A 20 -41.44 14.60 -40.93
C HIS A 20 -40.07 15.10 -40.46
N THR A 21 -40.07 16.13 -39.62
CA THR A 21 -38.89 16.51 -38.84
C THR A 21 -38.74 15.53 -37.68
N LEU A 22 -37.92 14.48 -37.84
CA LEU A 22 -37.50 13.65 -36.73
C LEU A 22 -36.50 14.44 -35.88
N VAL A 23 -36.96 14.96 -34.74
CA VAL A 23 -36.06 15.43 -33.68
C VAL A 23 -35.62 14.20 -32.91
N ALA A 24 -34.45 13.68 -33.25
CA ALA A 24 -33.78 12.67 -32.43
C ALA A 24 -33.27 13.35 -31.16
N ALA A 25 -34.00 13.20 -30.05
CA ALA A 25 -33.47 13.53 -28.73
C ALA A 25 -32.42 12.47 -28.39
N GLY A 26 -31.16 12.76 -28.71
CA GLY A 26 -30.03 11.97 -28.25
C GLY A 26 -29.91 12.11 -26.74
N VAL A 27 -30.38 11.12 -25.99
CA VAL A 27 -30.04 10.99 -24.57
C VAL A 27 -28.59 10.51 -24.51
N TYR A 28 -27.66 11.47 -24.42
CA TYR A 28 -26.28 11.16 -24.08
C TYR A 28 -26.21 10.88 -22.59
N ALA A 29 -26.27 9.60 -22.21
CA ALA A 29 -25.84 9.17 -20.89
C ALA A 29 -24.31 9.26 -20.81
N GLN A 30 -23.76 10.47 -20.75
CA GLN A 30 -22.41 10.66 -20.28
C GLN A 30 -22.48 10.59 -18.75
N GLY A 31 -22.17 9.42 -18.19
CA GLY A 31 -21.95 9.31 -16.76
C GLY A 31 -20.91 10.35 -16.35
N THR A 32 -21.20 11.14 -15.32
CA THR A 32 -20.20 12.03 -14.74
C THR A 32 -18.98 11.18 -14.38
N PRO A 33 -17.78 11.46 -14.92
CA PRO A 33 -16.60 10.70 -14.56
C PRO A 33 -16.43 10.77 -13.05
N LEU A 34 -16.17 9.63 -12.43
CA LEU A 34 -15.86 9.60 -11.00
C LEU A 34 -14.67 10.54 -10.77
N PRO A 35 -14.70 11.40 -9.73
CA PRO A 35 -13.51 12.09 -9.27
C PRO A 35 -12.33 11.12 -9.21
N VAL A 36 -11.17 11.52 -9.72
CA VAL A 36 -9.93 10.71 -9.76
C VAL A 36 -9.59 10.13 -8.37
N GLU A 37 -9.96 10.85 -7.32
CA GLU A 37 -9.80 10.48 -5.92
C GLU A 37 -10.69 9.30 -5.47
N LEU A 38 -11.81 9.04 -6.16
CA LEU A 38 -12.66 7.86 -5.97
C LEU A 38 -12.17 6.66 -6.79
N LEU A 39 -11.19 6.85 -7.67
CA LEU A 39 -10.55 5.76 -8.38
C LEU A 39 -9.39 5.25 -7.51
N PRO A 40 -9.36 3.95 -7.17
CA PRO A 40 -8.36 3.39 -6.25
C PRO A 40 -6.91 3.69 -6.65
N LEU A 41 -6.65 3.76 -7.96
CA LEU A 41 -5.34 4.06 -8.56
C LEU A 41 -5.34 5.35 -9.40
N GLY A 42 -6.42 6.13 -9.38
CA GLY A 42 -6.48 7.36 -10.17
C GLY A 42 -5.48 8.37 -9.67
N LYS A 43 -4.68 8.94 -10.55
CA LYS A 43 -3.71 10.00 -10.26
C LYS A 43 -3.85 11.10 -11.31
N ASP A 44 -3.88 12.35 -10.86
CA ASP A 44 -3.75 13.48 -11.78
C ASP A 44 -2.26 13.66 -12.09
N LEU A 45 -1.86 13.30 -13.31
CA LEU A 45 -0.47 13.41 -13.76
C LEU A 45 -0.03 14.87 -13.98
N GLY A 46 -0.97 15.82 -14.02
CA GLY A 46 -0.69 17.26 -14.09
C GLY A 46 -0.31 17.87 -12.74
N LEU A 47 -0.60 17.18 -11.63
CA LEU A 47 -0.32 17.65 -10.27
C LEU A 47 0.82 16.86 -9.64
N ARG A 48 1.81 17.57 -9.10
CA ARG A 48 2.96 16.94 -8.42
C ARG A 48 2.82 16.89 -6.89
N SER A 49 1.96 17.76 -6.36
CA SER A 49 1.61 17.94 -4.94
C SER A 49 0.12 18.27 -4.79
N GLY A 50 -0.39 18.22 -3.55
CA GLY A 50 -1.77 18.53 -3.18
C GLY A 50 -2.77 17.40 -3.39
N GLN A 51 -2.33 16.23 -3.87
CA GLN A 51 -3.18 15.06 -4.06
C GLN A 51 -3.32 14.24 -2.78
N THR A 52 -4.36 13.40 -2.73
CA THR A 52 -4.68 12.58 -1.56
C THR A 52 -3.72 11.41 -1.36
N VAL A 53 -3.56 11.03 -0.09
CA VAL A 53 -3.06 9.71 0.33
C VAL A 53 -4.25 8.81 0.65
N THR A 54 -4.27 7.59 0.14
CA THR A 54 -5.34 6.62 0.42
C THR A 54 -4.77 5.34 1.03
N PRO A 55 -5.30 4.85 2.16
CA PRO A 55 -4.98 3.53 2.69
C PRO A 55 -5.39 2.42 1.72
N ALA A 56 -4.69 1.30 1.77
CA ALA A 56 -5.00 0.09 1.03
C ALA A 56 -4.97 -1.10 1.98
N TYR A 57 -6.03 -1.90 2.01
CA TYR A 57 -5.98 -3.22 2.63
C TYR A 57 -5.43 -4.21 1.61
N GLU A 58 -4.31 -4.86 1.94
CA GLU A 58 -3.65 -5.80 1.02
C GLU A 58 -4.20 -7.22 1.17
N GLY A 59 -4.74 -7.55 2.35
CA GLY A 59 -5.18 -8.89 2.73
C GLY A 59 -4.67 -9.31 4.10
N TRP A 60 -4.75 -10.60 4.40
CA TRP A 60 -4.29 -11.16 5.66
C TRP A 60 -3.52 -12.48 5.47
N TYR A 61 -2.69 -12.82 6.45
CA TYR A 61 -1.98 -14.08 6.51
C TYR A 61 -1.89 -14.58 7.96
N GLU A 62 -1.67 -15.87 8.15
CA GLU A 62 -1.55 -16.49 9.47
C GLU A 62 -0.10 -16.37 9.99
N ASN A 63 0.04 -15.96 11.25
CA ASN A 63 1.31 -15.98 11.98
C ASN A 63 1.61 -17.39 12.49
N GLU A 64 2.86 -17.65 12.90
CA GLU A 64 3.27 -18.98 13.39
C GLU A 64 2.52 -19.43 14.65
N ASP A 65 1.94 -18.50 15.41
CA ASP A 65 1.13 -18.76 16.61
C ASP A 65 -0.38 -18.93 16.31
N GLY A 66 -0.77 -18.90 15.04
CA GLY A 66 -2.16 -19.02 14.58
C GLY A 66 -2.97 -17.72 14.62
N SER A 67 -2.40 -16.60 15.10
CA SER A 67 -3.03 -15.29 14.97
C SER A 67 -3.01 -14.80 13.51
N LEU A 68 -3.85 -13.82 13.17
CA LEU A 68 -3.91 -13.25 11.82
C LEU A 68 -3.20 -11.91 11.78
N ALA A 69 -2.33 -11.72 10.80
CA ALA A 69 -1.71 -10.44 10.47
C ALA A 69 -2.47 -9.76 9.33
N LEU A 70 -3.08 -8.61 9.61
CA LEU A 70 -3.84 -7.82 8.65
C LEU A 70 -2.90 -6.80 8.00
N SER A 71 -2.58 -6.99 6.71
CA SER A 71 -1.60 -6.18 5.99
C SER A 71 -2.23 -4.95 5.36
N PHE A 72 -1.63 -3.80 5.61
CA PHE A 72 -2.07 -2.52 5.07
C PHE A 72 -0.94 -1.82 4.34
N GLY A 73 -1.24 -1.15 3.24
CA GLY A 73 -0.37 -0.23 2.52
C GLY A 73 -1.06 1.11 2.26
N TYR A 74 -0.45 1.95 1.45
CA TYR A 74 -1.06 3.21 1.02
C TYR A 74 -0.62 3.60 -0.38
N TYR A 75 -1.40 4.47 -1.03
CA TYR A 75 -0.97 5.19 -2.22
C TYR A 75 -0.95 6.70 -1.97
N ASN A 76 0.25 7.28 -1.96
CA ASN A 76 0.43 8.71 -2.05
C ASN A 76 0.46 9.10 -3.54
N ARG A 77 -0.59 9.78 -4.00
CA ARG A 77 -0.73 10.14 -5.42
C ARG A 77 0.22 11.25 -5.86
N ASN A 78 0.87 11.93 -4.92
CA ASN A 78 1.87 12.94 -5.22
C ASN A 78 3.14 12.31 -5.79
N THR A 79 3.83 13.04 -6.66
CA THR A 79 5.15 12.65 -7.18
C THR A 79 6.30 13.34 -6.46
N GLU A 80 6.02 14.47 -5.78
CA GLU A 80 7.04 15.30 -5.12
C GLU A 80 6.73 15.57 -3.65
N GLU A 81 5.47 15.50 -3.23
CA GLU A 81 5.06 15.78 -1.85
C GLU A 81 5.03 14.53 -0.99
N VAL A 82 5.85 14.53 0.06
CA VAL A 82 5.65 13.67 1.22
C VAL A 82 4.59 14.29 2.12
N VAL A 83 3.54 13.54 2.41
CA VAL A 83 2.45 13.99 3.27
C VAL A 83 2.70 13.50 4.70
N ASN A 84 2.53 14.38 5.69
CA ASN A 84 2.64 14.01 7.11
C ASN A 84 1.27 14.10 7.78
N ILE A 85 0.82 13.01 8.40
CA ILE A 85 -0.46 12.93 9.12
C ILE A 85 -0.19 12.23 10.45
N PRO A 86 -0.13 12.97 11.57
CA PRO A 86 0.19 12.39 12.87
C PRO A 86 -0.89 11.41 13.31
N ILE A 87 -0.52 10.47 14.18
CA ILE A 87 -1.48 9.60 14.85
C ILE A 87 -2.52 10.46 15.57
N GLY A 88 -3.80 10.14 15.38
CA GLY A 88 -4.89 10.88 15.99
C GLY A 88 -6.22 10.64 15.26
N PRO A 89 -7.21 11.53 15.43
CA PRO A 89 -8.50 11.39 14.76
C PRO A 89 -8.36 11.21 13.25
N SER A 90 -7.45 11.93 12.59
CA SER A 90 -7.27 11.83 11.14
C SER A 90 -6.37 10.68 10.68
N ASN A 91 -5.74 9.92 11.58
CA ASN A 91 -4.92 8.74 11.24
C ASN A 91 -4.92 7.74 12.40
N ARG A 92 -5.82 6.76 12.34
CA ARG A 92 -6.03 5.76 13.40
C ARG A 92 -6.47 4.42 12.86
N ILE A 93 -6.17 3.37 13.59
CA ILE A 93 -6.86 2.08 13.44
C ILE A 93 -8.12 2.09 14.30
N VAL A 94 -9.23 1.70 13.70
CA VAL A 94 -10.52 1.49 14.34
C VAL A 94 -10.66 0.00 14.64
N GLY A 95 -11.13 -0.33 15.84
CA GLY A 95 -11.45 -1.70 16.25
C GLY A 95 -10.26 -2.56 16.68
N ALA A 96 -9.04 -2.02 16.73
CA ALA A 96 -7.86 -2.75 17.17
C ALA A 96 -8.08 -3.48 18.52
N PRO A 97 -7.53 -4.70 18.72
CA PRO A 97 -7.81 -5.51 19.91
C PRO A 97 -7.48 -4.85 21.26
N ASP A 98 -6.43 -4.02 21.29
CA ASP A 98 -6.01 -3.26 22.48
C ASP A 98 -6.71 -1.89 22.61
N ALA A 99 -7.63 -1.59 21.69
CA ALA A 99 -8.31 -0.31 21.51
C ALA A 99 -7.39 0.91 21.33
N LEU A 100 -6.10 0.70 21.05
CA LEU A 100 -5.17 1.79 20.80
C LEU A 100 -5.26 2.25 19.34
N PRO A 101 -5.33 3.56 19.09
CA PRO A 101 -5.43 4.08 17.73
C PRO A 101 -4.15 3.87 16.92
N ASN A 102 -2.99 3.73 17.58
CA ASN A 102 -1.70 3.46 16.94
C ASN A 102 -1.39 1.96 16.99
N GLN A 103 -1.41 1.31 15.84
CA GLN A 103 -1.00 -0.08 15.66
C GLN A 103 0.28 -0.17 14.81
N GLY A 104 1.02 0.94 14.66
CA GLY A 104 2.21 1.01 13.81
C GLY A 104 1.94 1.53 12.40
N GLN A 105 0.78 2.14 12.12
CA GLN A 105 0.54 2.81 10.84
C GLN A 105 1.49 4.01 10.63
N PRO A 106 1.92 4.33 9.40
CA PRO A 106 2.84 5.44 9.15
C PRO A 106 2.21 6.80 9.50
N THR A 107 3.05 7.74 9.93
CA THR A 107 2.69 9.17 10.01
C THR A 107 3.35 10.00 8.91
N ARG A 108 4.36 9.45 8.24
CA ARG A 108 5.04 10.05 7.08
C ARG A 108 4.78 9.17 5.86
N PHE A 109 4.11 9.73 4.86
CA PHE A 109 3.69 9.04 3.65
C PHE A 109 4.59 9.47 2.50
N GLU A 110 5.59 8.64 2.20
CA GLU A 110 6.44 8.79 1.02
C GLU A 110 5.60 8.81 -0.26
N VAL A 111 6.14 9.36 -1.34
CA VAL A 111 5.48 9.44 -2.65
C VAL A 111 5.22 8.05 -3.24
N GLU A 112 4.27 7.99 -4.15
CA GLU A 112 3.87 6.76 -4.84
C GLU A 112 3.28 5.68 -3.90
N ARG A 113 3.27 4.44 -4.39
CA ARG A 113 2.61 3.30 -3.77
C ARG A 113 3.57 2.57 -2.84
N HIS A 114 3.10 2.28 -1.63
CA HIS A 114 3.83 1.46 -0.67
C HIS A 114 2.94 0.34 -0.17
N TRP A 115 3.32 -0.91 -0.43
CA TRP A 115 2.58 -2.13 -0.11
C TRP A 115 2.95 -2.68 1.27
N GLY A 116 1.95 -3.24 1.96
CA GLY A 116 2.11 -3.97 3.23
C GLY A 116 3.04 -3.29 4.23
N VAL A 117 2.85 -1.99 4.44
CA VAL A 117 3.77 -1.11 5.17
C VAL A 117 3.77 -1.32 6.67
N PHE A 118 2.72 -1.94 7.22
CA PHE A 118 2.62 -2.45 8.58
C PHE A 118 1.49 -3.50 8.61
N THR A 119 1.40 -4.22 9.73
CA THR A 119 0.32 -5.16 9.99
C THR A 119 -0.39 -4.85 11.30
N VAL A 120 -1.66 -5.23 11.40
CA VAL A 120 -2.40 -5.28 12.68
C VAL A 120 -2.63 -6.76 13.01
N THR A 121 -2.17 -7.21 14.17
CA THR A 121 -2.38 -8.60 14.60
C THR A 121 -3.69 -8.75 15.35
N VAL A 122 -4.48 -9.76 14.97
CA VAL A 122 -5.75 -10.11 15.62
C VAL A 122 -5.82 -11.61 15.92
N PRO A 123 -6.62 -12.05 16.92
CA PRO A 123 -6.90 -13.47 17.13
C PRO A 123 -7.53 -14.14 15.89
N ALA A 124 -7.34 -15.45 15.72
CA ALA A 124 -7.91 -16.23 14.60
C ALA A 124 -9.45 -16.16 14.53
N ASP A 125 -10.09 -16.04 15.68
CA ASP A 125 -11.53 -15.95 15.87
C ASP A 125 -12.02 -14.51 16.05
N HIS A 126 -11.22 -13.52 15.64
CA HIS A 126 -11.60 -12.11 15.77
C HIS A 126 -12.92 -11.81 15.05
N GLU A 127 -13.86 -11.26 15.81
CA GLU A 127 -15.09 -10.69 15.31
C GLU A 127 -15.05 -9.18 15.44
N GLY A 128 -15.60 -8.48 14.45
CA GLY A 128 -15.67 -7.03 14.42
C GLY A 128 -14.94 -6.44 13.22
N GLU A 129 -15.02 -5.12 13.13
CA GLU A 129 -14.34 -4.36 12.08
C GLU A 129 -12.97 -3.92 12.58
N ILE A 130 -11.93 -4.23 11.80
CA ILE A 130 -10.65 -3.53 11.86
C ILE A 130 -10.58 -2.63 10.64
N ALA A 131 -10.35 -1.33 10.82
CA ALA A 131 -10.24 -0.41 9.68
C ALA A 131 -9.14 0.62 9.87
N TRP A 132 -8.44 0.95 8.78
CA TRP A 132 -7.57 2.12 8.78
C TRP A 132 -8.36 3.36 8.35
N HIS A 133 -8.54 4.28 9.30
CA HIS A 133 -9.15 5.58 9.09
C HIS A 133 -8.07 6.63 8.80
N LEU A 134 -8.18 7.30 7.66
CA LEU A 134 -7.28 8.37 7.23
C LEU A 134 -8.06 9.56 6.69
N GLU A 135 -7.71 10.78 7.13
CA GLU A 135 -8.27 12.03 6.61
C GLU A 135 -7.15 12.92 6.10
N ASN A 136 -7.26 13.37 4.86
CA ASN A 136 -6.32 14.30 4.25
C ASN A 136 -6.94 14.98 3.03
N GLN A 137 -6.46 16.18 2.70
CA GLN A 137 -6.93 16.97 1.56
C GLN A 137 -8.47 17.11 1.48
N GLY A 138 -9.12 17.25 2.64
CA GLY A 138 -10.58 17.38 2.75
C GLY A 138 -11.37 16.10 2.48
N LYS A 139 -10.71 14.95 2.44
CA LYS A 139 -11.31 13.63 2.23
C LYS A 139 -11.18 12.74 3.46
N VAL A 140 -12.11 11.80 3.56
CA VAL A 140 -12.14 10.76 4.59
C VAL A 140 -12.05 9.41 3.88
N PHE A 141 -11.08 8.60 4.28
CA PHE A 141 -10.89 7.23 3.84
C PHE A 141 -11.05 6.31 5.05
N HIS A 142 -11.97 5.35 4.96
CA HIS A 142 -12.18 4.33 5.98
C HIS A 142 -12.08 2.97 5.29
N VAL A 143 -10.95 2.28 5.47
CA VAL A 143 -10.64 1.05 4.75
C VAL A 143 -10.68 -0.13 5.71
N PRO A 144 -11.78 -0.91 5.72
CA PRO A 144 -11.90 -2.09 6.56
C PRO A 144 -11.06 -3.26 6.01
N ALA A 145 -10.51 -4.04 6.94
CA ALA A 145 -9.99 -5.37 6.65
C ALA A 145 -11.13 -6.35 6.40
N ASN A 146 -10.86 -7.37 5.58
CA ASN A 146 -11.78 -8.45 5.29
C ASN A 146 -11.07 -9.78 5.54
N LEU A 147 -11.55 -10.56 6.51
CA LEU A 147 -10.99 -11.85 6.88
C LEU A 147 -11.49 -13.02 6.00
N GLY A 148 -12.23 -12.73 4.92
CA GLY A 148 -12.66 -13.73 3.96
C GLY A 148 -11.48 -14.41 3.28
N ALA A 149 -11.67 -15.68 2.88
CA ALA A 149 -10.62 -16.48 2.26
C ALA A 149 -10.08 -15.90 0.94
N ASP A 150 -10.89 -15.10 0.24
CA ASP A 150 -10.47 -14.39 -0.99
C ASP A 150 -9.45 -13.26 -0.74
N TYR A 151 -9.22 -12.90 0.53
CA TYR A 151 -8.27 -11.87 0.96
C TYR A 151 -7.02 -12.47 1.63
N ILE A 152 -6.84 -13.79 1.59
CA ILE A 152 -5.60 -14.43 2.03
C ILE A 152 -4.48 -14.04 1.06
N ILE A 153 -3.34 -13.62 1.61
CA ILE A 153 -2.14 -13.28 0.84
C ILE A 153 -0.98 -14.22 1.13
N ASP A 154 -0.18 -14.51 0.11
CA ASP A 154 1.00 -15.35 0.16
C ASP A 154 2.24 -14.58 0.67
N ALA A 155 2.09 -13.92 1.82
CA ALA A 155 3.06 -12.95 2.34
C ALA A 155 4.38 -13.56 2.86
N ILE A 156 4.40 -14.88 3.13
CA ILE A 156 5.54 -15.59 3.74
C ILE A 156 6.15 -16.61 2.80
N ILE A 157 5.36 -17.23 1.93
CA ILE A 157 5.83 -18.18 0.92
C ILE A 157 5.22 -17.76 -0.41
N GLY A 158 5.99 -17.06 -1.24
CA GLY A 158 5.57 -16.61 -2.55
C GLY A 158 5.72 -17.70 -3.61
N ASP A 159 4.79 -17.72 -4.56
CA ASP A 159 4.80 -18.48 -5.82
C ASP A 159 4.97 -20.01 -5.70
N ALA A 160 4.84 -20.70 -6.84
CA ALA A 160 4.97 -22.16 -6.92
C ALA A 160 6.41 -22.69 -6.69
N ASN A 161 7.43 -21.82 -6.62
CA ASN A 161 8.82 -22.19 -6.35
C ASN A 161 9.21 -22.07 -4.86
N GLY A 162 8.28 -21.62 -4.02
CA GLY A 162 8.50 -21.41 -2.58
C GLY A 162 9.56 -20.35 -2.31
N ASN A 163 9.50 -19.21 -3.01
CA ASN A 163 10.32 -18.04 -2.73
C ASN A 163 9.92 -17.48 -1.35
N LEU A 164 10.90 -17.16 -0.51
CA LEU A 164 10.65 -16.57 0.81
C LEU A 164 10.99 -15.08 0.77
N PRO A 165 10.28 -14.21 1.50
CA PRO A 165 10.70 -12.84 1.65
C PRO A 165 12.04 -12.77 2.40
N PRO A 166 12.90 -11.78 2.08
CA PRO A 166 14.19 -11.63 2.74
C PRO A 166 14.05 -11.54 4.26
N GLU A 167 14.95 -12.16 5.00
CA GLU A 167 14.94 -12.13 6.45
C GLU A 167 15.82 -11.00 6.99
N ILE A 168 15.42 -10.42 8.13
CA ILE A 168 16.21 -9.43 8.88
C ILE A 168 16.20 -9.73 10.38
N SER A 169 17.36 -9.56 11.04
CA SER A 169 17.51 -9.47 12.49
C SER A 169 18.20 -8.16 12.87
N PHE A 170 17.90 -7.63 14.06
CA PHE A 170 18.62 -6.47 14.64
C PHE A 170 19.63 -6.87 15.71
N GLU A 171 19.83 -8.17 15.91
CA GLU A 171 20.81 -8.75 16.83
C GLU A 171 21.53 -9.93 16.15
N GLU A 172 22.83 -10.09 16.43
CA GLU A 172 23.60 -11.21 15.90
C GLU A 172 23.01 -12.54 16.42
N ASN A 173 22.56 -13.41 15.51
CA ASN A 173 21.84 -14.66 15.84
C ASN A 173 20.56 -14.48 16.65
N GLY A 174 19.95 -13.29 16.61
CA GLY A 174 18.66 -12.99 17.24
C GLY A 174 17.44 -13.48 16.44
N PRO A 175 16.23 -13.12 16.89
CA PRO A 175 15.00 -13.40 16.16
C PRO A 175 15.02 -12.76 14.76
N THR A 176 14.52 -13.49 13.76
CA THR A 176 14.39 -12.97 12.40
C THR A 176 12.95 -12.59 12.08
N GLY A 177 12.78 -11.47 11.37
CA GLY A 177 11.52 -11.06 10.78
C GLY A 177 11.50 -11.33 9.29
N LYS A 178 10.30 -11.64 8.78
CA LYS A 178 10.01 -11.90 7.37
C LYS A 178 8.59 -11.42 7.03
N GLY A 179 8.36 -10.99 5.79
CA GLY A 179 7.05 -10.53 5.30
C GLY A 179 6.64 -9.13 5.79
N PRO A 180 5.39 -8.70 5.54
CA PRO A 180 4.90 -7.34 5.80
C PRO A 180 5.00 -6.87 7.26
N GLY A 181 4.88 -7.79 8.23
CA GLY A 181 4.97 -7.47 9.66
C GLY A 181 6.39 -7.55 10.24
N GLY A 182 7.25 -8.42 9.69
CA GLY A 182 8.61 -8.68 10.14
C GLY A 182 8.79 -8.73 11.66
N ILE A 183 9.76 -7.97 12.17
CA ILE A 183 10.04 -7.84 13.62
C ILE A 183 10.18 -6.38 14.03
N THR A 184 10.00 -6.10 15.31
CA THR A 184 10.28 -4.78 15.91
C THR A 184 11.34 -4.89 16.99
N ALA A 185 12.39 -4.09 16.90
CA ALA A 185 13.44 -3.95 17.92
C ALA A 185 13.33 -2.62 18.70
N GLY A 186 14.07 -2.55 19.81
CA GLY A 186 14.19 -1.36 20.65
C GLY A 186 13.21 -1.34 21.84
N PRO A 187 13.06 -0.17 22.51
CA PRO A 187 13.57 1.13 22.08
C PRO A 187 15.09 1.27 22.24
N MET A 188 15.76 1.83 21.23
CA MET A 188 17.12 2.37 21.33
C MET A 188 17.08 3.81 21.85
N THR A 189 18.16 4.29 22.45
CA THR A 189 18.29 5.69 22.89
C THR A 189 19.21 6.47 21.95
N ALA A 190 18.83 7.71 21.63
CA ALA A 190 19.65 8.63 20.85
C ALA A 190 19.53 10.06 21.40
N ARG A 191 20.40 10.97 20.94
CA ARG A 191 20.33 12.41 21.23
C ARG A 191 20.12 13.21 19.96
N VAL A 192 19.45 14.35 20.07
CA VAL A 192 19.28 15.28 18.95
C VAL A 192 20.64 15.67 18.37
N GLY A 193 20.80 15.54 17.05
CA GLY A 193 22.02 15.90 16.34
C GLY A 193 23.20 14.92 16.49
N GLU A 194 23.12 13.93 17.39
CA GLU A 194 24.16 12.90 17.54
C GLU A 194 23.83 11.67 16.68
N PRO A 195 24.74 11.22 15.79
CA PRO A 195 24.52 9.98 15.04
C PRO A 195 24.47 8.76 15.97
N VAL A 196 23.48 7.89 15.76
CA VAL A 196 23.38 6.56 16.36
C VAL A 196 23.47 5.49 15.29
N THR A 197 24.23 4.43 15.55
CA THR A 197 24.37 3.30 14.63
C THR A 197 23.26 2.28 14.87
N ILE A 198 22.57 1.89 13.80
CA ILE A 198 21.65 0.75 13.78
C ILE A 198 22.30 -0.36 12.98
N GLU A 199 22.47 -1.51 13.61
CA GLU A 199 22.98 -2.73 12.99
C GLU A 199 21.84 -3.66 12.60
N ALA A 200 22.00 -4.37 11.49
CA ALA A 200 21.10 -5.46 11.13
C ALA A 200 21.84 -6.56 10.38
N TRP A 201 21.28 -7.76 10.43
CA TRP A 201 21.72 -8.93 9.67
C TRP A 201 20.60 -9.29 8.71
N ALA A 202 20.91 -9.30 7.43
CA ALA A 202 19.93 -9.61 6.38
C ALA A 202 20.42 -10.78 5.53
N ARG A 203 19.50 -11.59 5.03
CA ARG A 203 19.75 -12.67 4.08
C ARG A 203 18.48 -13.01 3.30
N ASP A 204 18.63 -13.74 2.21
CA ASP A 204 17.54 -14.20 1.36
C ASP A 204 17.87 -15.60 0.80
N ASP A 205 16.86 -16.36 0.38
CA ASP A 205 17.09 -17.68 -0.19
C ASP A 205 17.61 -17.63 -1.65
N GLY A 206 17.63 -16.43 -2.24
CA GLY A 206 18.18 -16.15 -3.56
C GLY A 206 17.30 -16.69 -4.69
N LYS A 207 16.09 -17.14 -4.40
CA LYS A 207 15.18 -17.63 -5.42
C LYS A 207 14.60 -16.46 -6.19
N VAL A 208 14.31 -16.74 -7.46
CA VAL A 208 13.76 -15.76 -8.38
C VAL A 208 12.63 -16.43 -9.13
N SER A 209 11.53 -15.72 -9.30
CA SER A 209 10.34 -16.19 -10.00
C SER A 209 10.19 -15.57 -11.39
N GLY A 210 9.30 -16.16 -12.19
CA GLY A 210 8.87 -15.62 -13.48
C GLY A 210 9.98 -15.51 -14.54
N ILE A 211 9.87 -14.51 -15.41
CA ILE A 211 10.83 -14.31 -16.51
C ILE A 211 12.25 -14.02 -16.01
N ALA A 212 12.39 -13.42 -14.83
CA ALA A 212 13.68 -13.14 -14.22
C ALA A 212 14.45 -14.43 -13.91
N ALA A 213 13.76 -15.50 -13.50
CA ALA A 213 14.37 -16.82 -13.27
C ALA A 213 15.08 -17.37 -14.53
N MET A 214 14.54 -17.12 -15.73
CA MET A 214 15.15 -17.57 -16.99
C MET A 214 16.49 -16.86 -17.28
N PHE A 215 16.58 -15.57 -16.99
CA PHE A 215 17.82 -14.80 -17.19
C PHE A 215 18.86 -15.12 -16.10
N VAL A 216 18.40 -15.27 -14.85
CA VAL A 216 19.25 -15.60 -13.70
C VAL A 216 19.86 -17.00 -13.88
N ALA A 217 19.06 -18.00 -14.27
CA ALA A 217 19.52 -19.38 -14.51
C ALA A 217 20.63 -19.47 -15.57
N GLN A 218 20.66 -18.56 -16.56
CA GLN A 218 21.70 -18.53 -17.60
C GLN A 218 23.03 -17.94 -17.12
N SER A 219 23.00 -17.08 -16.10
CA SER A 219 24.19 -16.40 -15.57
C SER A 219 24.78 -17.06 -14.32
N GLY A 220 23.98 -17.84 -13.59
CA GLY A 220 24.37 -18.44 -12.30
C GLY A 220 24.58 -17.42 -11.17
N ALA A 221 24.22 -16.16 -11.38
CA ALA A 221 24.30 -15.12 -10.35
C ALA A 221 23.05 -15.15 -9.45
N THR A 222 23.18 -14.76 -8.18
CA THR A 222 22.01 -14.53 -7.31
C THR A 222 21.81 -13.02 -7.16
N PRO A 223 20.62 -12.48 -7.45
CA PRO A 223 20.36 -11.06 -7.29
C PRO A 223 20.58 -10.60 -5.83
N PRO A 224 21.10 -9.39 -5.59
CA PRO A 224 21.18 -8.82 -4.25
C PRO A 224 19.79 -8.38 -3.75
N ILE A 225 19.68 -8.21 -2.44
CA ILE A 225 18.54 -7.62 -1.75
C ILE A 225 18.82 -6.13 -1.54
N ASP A 226 17.81 -5.29 -1.68
CA ASP A 226 17.88 -3.88 -1.28
C ASP A 226 17.28 -3.70 0.11
N LEU A 227 18.07 -3.19 1.05
CA LEU A 227 17.60 -2.68 2.34
C LEU A 227 17.43 -1.16 2.24
N THR A 228 16.20 -0.67 2.38
CA THR A 228 15.88 0.76 2.40
C THR A 228 15.30 1.18 3.74
N TRP A 229 15.82 2.26 4.30
CA TRP A 229 15.34 2.88 5.52
C TRP A 229 14.33 4.00 5.26
N PHE A 230 13.32 4.08 6.13
CA PHE A 230 12.29 5.10 6.12
C PHE A 230 12.07 5.63 7.54
N GLN A 231 11.84 6.93 7.65
CA GLN A 231 11.13 7.47 8.80
C GLN A 231 9.66 7.05 8.68
N HIS A 232 9.20 6.19 9.60
CA HIS A 232 7.83 5.68 9.59
C HIS A 232 6.93 6.49 10.53
N GLN A 233 7.43 6.79 11.74
CA GLN A 233 6.84 7.72 12.69
C GLN A 233 7.93 8.60 13.34
N GLY A 234 7.56 9.81 13.75
CA GLY A 234 8.41 10.67 14.59
C GLY A 234 8.13 12.17 14.42
N PRO A 235 8.49 13.00 15.41
CA PRO A 235 8.18 14.44 15.42
C PRO A 235 9.06 15.28 14.48
N GLY A 236 10.37 14.97 14.41
CA GLY A 236 11.34 15.71 13.61
C GLY A 236 11.83 14.97 12.36
N ALA A 237 12.75 15.58 11.63
CA ALA A 237 13.43 14.97 10.50
C ALA A 237 14.41 13.88 10.96
N VAL A 238 14.52 12.83 10.14
CA VAL A 238 15.49 11.74 10.29
C VAL A 238 16.42 11.75 9.07
N SER A 239 17.73 11.71 9.31
CA SER A 239 18.74 11.59 8.27
C SER A 239 19.48 10.27 8.41
N PHE A 240 19.64 9.55 7.29
CA PHE A 240 20.43 8.32 7.20
C PHE A 240 21.72 8.63 6.44
N ASN A 241 22.87 8.18 6.93
CA ASN A 241 24.12 8.29 6.17
C ASN A 241 24.07 7.48 4.86
N GLN A 242 23.32 6.38 4.88
CA GLN A 242 23.01 5.54 3.73
C GLN A 242 21.58 5.04 3.83
N GLN A 243 20.67 5.65 3.06
CA GLN A 243 19.26 5.26 3.10
C GLN A 243 18.99 3.90 2.45
N THR A 244 19.72 3.55 1.39
CA THR A 244 19.59 2.24 0.71
C THR A 244 20.94 1.53 0.59
N THR A 245 20.97 0.26 0.96
CA THR A 245 22.15 -0.60 0.90
C THR A 245 21.82 -1.88 0.14
N LYS A 246 22.68 -2.23 -0.84
CA LYS A 246 22.60 -3.53 -1.52
C LYS A 246 23.31 -4.60 -0.69
N ILE A 247 22.67 -5.74 -0.49
CA ILE A 247 23.17 -6.85 0.33
C ILE A 247 23.20 -8.10 -0.54
N PRO A 248 24.29 -8.89 -0.55
CA PRO A 248 24.30 -10.19 -1.21
C PRO A 248 23.18 -11.08 -0.64
N ALA A 249 22.48 -11.86 -1.47
CA ALA A 249 21.41 -12.75 -0.98
C ALA A 249 21.90 -13.74 0.09
N ALA A 250 23.14 -14.24 -0.04
CA ALA A 250 23.78 -15.10 0.97
C ALA A 250 23.86 -14.46 2.38
N GLY A 251 23.70 -13.15 2.44
CA GLY A 251 23.53 -12.37 3.65
C GLY A 251 24.78 -11.62 4.10
N GLY A 252 24.61 -10.82 5.15
CA GLY A 252 25.68 -10.05 5.75
C GLY A 252 25.18 -9.15 6.88
N GLN A 253 26.12 -8.70 7.71
CA GLN A 253 25.89 -7.60 8.65
C GLN A 253 25.94 -6.28 7.88
N ILE A 254 25.00 -5.39 8.19
CA ILE A 254 24.99 -4.01 7.73
C ILE A 254 24.86 -3.09 8.93
N ALA A 255 25.26 -1.83 8.71
CA ALA A 255 25.08 -0.77 9.68
C ALA A 255 24.69 0.52 8.94
N THR A 256 23.83 1.34 9.55
CA THR A 256 23.56 2.71 9.12
C THR A 256 23.65 3.65 10.31
N GLU A 257 24.17 4.85 10.08
CA GLU A 257 24.11 5.92 11.07
C GLU A 257 22.88 6.78 10.81
N VAL A 258 22.16 7.07 11.89
CA VAL A 258 20.91 7.84 11.86
C VAL A 258 21.03 9.05 12.78
N THR A 259 20.55 10.21 12.32
CA THR A 259 20.51 11.44 13.12
C THR A 259 19.09 12.01 13.14
N PHE A 260 18.71 12.58 14.29
CA PHE A 260 17.37 13.10 14.57
C PHE A 260 17.43 14.60 14.84
N SER A 261 16.43 15.35 14.36
CA SER A 261 16.39 16.81 14.53
C SER A 261 15.62 17.29 15.76
N GLU A 262 14.79 16.44 16.38
CA GLU A 262 13.92 16.80 17.50
C GLU A 262 13.84 15.66 18.52
N PRO A 263 13.61 15.96 19.81
CA PRO A 263 13.37 14.93 20.82
C PRO A 263 11.99 14.30 20.64
N GLY A 264 11.86 13.04 21.06
CA GLY A 264 10.61 12.29 21.06
C GLY A 264 10.79 10.84 20.62
N ASP A 265 9.66 10.14 20.47
CA ASP A 265 9.65 8.75 20.04
C ASP A 265 9.53 8.66 18.51
N TYR A 266 10.39 7.82 17.94
CA TYR A 266 10.48 7.53 16.52
C TYR A 266 10.24 6.04 16.28
N LEU A 267 9.63 5.74 15.14
CA LEU A 267 9.59 4.41 14.56
C LEU A 267 10.26 4.48 13.20
N LEU A 268 11.38 3.80 13.04
CA LEU A 268 12.04 3.63 11.75
C LEU A 268 11.59 2.32 11.14
N ARG A 269 11.46 2.30 9.81
CA ARG A 269 11.12 1.09 9.05
C ARG A 269 12.28 0.73 8.12
N ALA A 270 12.77 -0.48 8.26
CA ALA A 270 13.63 -1.17 7.32
C ALA A 270 12.75 -1.97 6.35
N ARG A 271 12.91 -1.73 5.04
CA ARG A 271 12.29 -2.55 4.00
C ARG A 271 13.35 -3.31 3.22
N LEU A 272 13.28 -4.63 3.24
CA LEU A 272 14.11 -5.50 2.41
C LEU A 272 13.31 -5.90 1.18
N THR A 273 13.92 -5.83 0.01
CA THR A 273 13.27 -6.13 -1.27
C THR A 273 14.18 -7.00 -2.12
N ASP A 274 13.71 -8.16 -2.56
CA ASP A 274 14.41 -9.02 -3.51
C ASP A 274 14.18 -8.55 -4.97
N LEU A 275 14.61 -9.36 -5.94
CA LEU A 275 14.45 -9.02 -7.36
C LEU A 275 12.96 -9.06 -7.78
N GLY A 276 12.36 -7.87 -7.88
CA GLY A 276 11.00 -7.66 -8.35
C GLY A 276 10.18 -6.84 -7.35
N GLY A 277 10.43 -7.05 -6.06
CA GLY A 277 9.79 -6.30 -4.98
C GLY A 277 8.26 -6.26 -5.04
N PRO A 278 7.63 -5.39 -4.25
CA PRO A 278 6.17 -5.31 -4.20
C PRO A 278 5.55 -4.87 -5.54
N GLU A 279 6.30 -4.16 -6.37
CA GLU A 279 5.85 -3.62 -7.66
C GLU A 279 5.60 -4.73 -8.70
N MET A 280 6.40 -5.79 -8.66
CA MET A 280 6.30 -6.93 -9.59
C MET A 280 5.55 -8.13 -8.98
N ALA A 281 5.25 -8.08 -7.68
CA ALA A 281 4.64 -9.17 -6.90
C ALA A 281 3.22 -9.53 -7.33
N GLY A 282 2.46 -8.58 -7.89
CA GLY A 282 1.04 -8.78 -8.19
C GLY A 282 0.25 -9.27 -6.96
N HIS A 283 -0.47 -10.38 -7.11
CA HIS A 283 -1.22 -11.01 -6.01
C HIS A 283 -0.34 -11.82 -5.05
N SER A 284 0.88 -12.19 -5.44
CA SER A 284 1.76 -13.00 -4.60
C SER A 284 2.29 -12.22 -3.39
N GLN A 285 2.09 -10.88 -3.32
CA GLN A 285 2.47 -9.97 -2.21
C GLN A 285 3.82 -10.35 -1.54
N CYS A 286 4.75 -10.79 -2.37
CA CYS A 286 6.09 -11.27 -2.06
C CYS A 286 7.04 -10.78 -3.17
N CYS A 287 8.31 -10.48 -2.91
CA CYS A 287 9.02 -10.83 -1.70
C CYS A 287 9.72 -9.59 -1.10
N TRP A 288 9.03 -8.98 -0.14
CA TRP A 288 9.60 -7.93 0.69
C TRP A 288 9.32 -8.21 2.16
N THR A 289 10.18 -7.66 3.01
CA THR A 289 10.02 -7.68 4.46
C THR A 289 10.06 -6.26 4.98
N ASN A 290 9.12 -5.89 5.85
CA ASN A 290 9.24 -4.68 6.66
C ASN A 290 9.55 -5.08 8.10
N SER A 291 10.50 -4.37 8.72
CA SER A 291 10.81 -4.51 10.14
C SER A 291 11.04 -3.12 10.72
N PHE A 292 10.92 -2.99 12.04
CA PHE A 292 10.86 -1.69 12.70
C PHE A 292 11.88 -1.57 13.83
N VAL A 293 12.35 -0.34 14.05
CA VAL A 293 13.21 0.00 15.19
C VAL A 293 12.58 1.17 15.92
N LYS A 294 12.23 0.95 17.19
CA LYS A 294 11.77 2.01 18.10
C LYS A 294 12.99 2.78 18.61
N ILE A 295 12.91 4.10 18.61
CA ILE A 295 13.98 4.98 19.09
C ILE A 295 13.39 6.09 19.93
N THR A 296 13.93 6.28 21.13
CA THR A 296 13.61 7.42 21.99
C THR A 296 14.77 8.41 21.93
N VAL A 297 14.48 9.60 21.42
CA VAL A 297 15.45 10.68 21.24
C VAL A 297 15.28 11.71 22.37
N THR A 298 16.37 12.02 23.06
CA THR A 298 16.43 13.09 24.06
C THR A 298 17.20 14.29 23.53
N ASP A 299 17.14 15.40 24.26
CA ASP A 299 18.06 16.53 24.06
C ASP A 299 19.55 16.13 24.19
#